data_AF-A0A2C9KRB6-F1
#
_entry.id   AF-A0A2C9KRB6-F1
#
_cell.length_a   1.000
_cell.length_b   1.000
_cell.length_c   1.000
_cell.angle_alpha   90.00
_cell.angle_beta   90.00
_cell.angle_gamma   90.00
#
_symmetry.space_group_name_H-M   'P 1'
#
loop_
_entity.id
_entity.type
_entity.pdbx_description
1 polymer ?
#
loop_
_entity_poly.entity_id
_entity_poly.type
_entity_poly.pdbx_seq_one_letter_code
_entity_poly.pdbx_strand_id
1 'polypeptide(L)'
;CIHCICLHESGCKAIGCEMDVGSLSCGYYQIKLPYYEDCGTPGRKSGEDVTTAWKRCADDYTCSTQCVNAYVNRYKGGCSSTGEGTCQVMARLHNGGPSGCKISGTEQYWNAIKKCCSCT
;
A
#
# COMPACT_ATOMS: atom_id res chain seq x y z
N CYS A 1 8.32 -0.11 9.66
CA CYS A 1 6.99 -0.54 9.16
C CYS A 1 6.98 -0.62 7.64
N ILE A 2 6.91 0.51 6.93
CA ILE A 2 6.76 0.56 5.48
C ILE A 2 7.83 -0.22 4.69
N HIS A 3 9.08 -0.25 5.17
CA HIS A 3 10.12 -1.07 4.56
C HIS A 3 9.80 -2.58 4.58
N CYS A 4 9.16 -3.08 5.65
CA CYS A 4 8.73 -4.47 5.73
C CYS A 4 7.54 -4.78 4.81
N ILE A 5 6.65 -3.80 4.58
CA ILE A 5 5.60 -3.91 3.56
C ILE A 5 6.26 -4.04 2.19
N CYS A 6 7.20 -3.15 1.86
CA CYS A 6 7.98 -3.21 0.61
C CYS A 6 8.67 -4.58 0.40
N LEU A 7 9.34 -5.09 1.44
CA LEU A 7 9.98 -6.41 1.41
C LEU A 7 8.98 -7.56 1.21
N HIS A 8 7.81 -7.47 1.85
CA HIS A 8 6.78 -8.49 1.73
C HIS A 8 6.12 -8.51 0.35
N GLU A 9 5.83 -7.34 -0.21
CA GLU A 9 5.14 -7.19 -1.50
C GLU A 9 6.02 -7.56 -2.71
N SER A 10 7.31 -7.19 -2.69
CA SER A 10 8.16 -7.36 -3.89
C SER A 10 9.63 -7.70 -3.60
N GLY A 11 9.98 -8.02 -2.35
CA GLY A 11 11.38 -8.03 -1.92
C GLY A 11 12.00 -6.63 -1.99
N CYS A 12 11.16 -5.60 -1.94
CA CYS A 12 11.49 -4.19 -2.10
C CYS A 12 12.23 -3.87 -3.40
N LYS A 13 11.67 -4.34 -4.52
CA LYS A 13 12.16 -4.11 -5.88
C LYS A 13 11.03 -3.62 -6.80
N ALA A 14 11.41 -2.92 -7.86
CA ALA A 14 10.51 -2.63 -8.99
C ALA A 14 10.32 -3.90 -9.81
N ILE A 15 9.16 -4.55 -9.66
CA ILE A 15 8.83 -5.82 -10.32
C ILE A 15 7.82 -5.66 -11.46
N GLY A 16 7.44 -4.43 -11.82
CA GLY A 16 6.40 -4.22 -12.82
C GLY A 16 5.03 -4.59 -12.27
N CYS A 17 4.12 -4.97 -13.16
CA CYS A 17 2.75 -5.32 -12.78
C CYS A 17 2.46 -6.80 -12.95
N GLU A 18 1.89 -7.40 -11.91
CA GLU A 18 1.49 -8.80 -11.87
C GLU A 18 -0.02 -8.92 -11.68
N MET A 19 -0.59 -10.03 -12.15
CA MET A 19 -2.01 -10.29 -12.00
C MET A 19 -2.31 -10.79 -10.58
N ASP A 20 -3.14 -10.05 -9.85
CA ASP A 20 -3.51 -10.31 -8.46
C ASP A 20 -5.03 -10.19 -8.26
N VAL A 21 -5.67 -11.34 -8.04
CA VAL A 21 -7.12 -11.50 -7.81
C VAL A 21 -7.97 -10.67 -8.79
N GLY A 22 -7.76 -10.88 -10.10
CA GLY A 22 -8.58 -10.26 -11.16
C GLY A 22 -8.23 -8.80 -11.50
N SER A 23 -7.16 -8.26 -10.93
CA SER A 23 -6.66 -6.91 -11.24
C SER A 23 -5.13 -6.88 -11.23
N LEU A 24 -4.52 -5.90 -11.89
CA LEU A 24 -3.07 -5.71 -11.81
C LEU A 24 -2.67 -5.03 -10.49
N SER A 25 -1.61 -5.55 -9.87
CA SER A 25 -0.88 -4.94 -8.76
C SER A 25 0.54 -4.63 -9.22
N CYS A 26 1.08 -3.44 -8.90
CA CYS A 26 2.34 -2.98 -9.49
C CYS A 26 3.41 -2.58 -8.47
N GLY A 27 4.67 -2.87 -8.82
CA GLY A 27 5.89 -2.28 -8.27
C GLY A 27 6.20 -2.61 -6.82
N TYR A 28 6.87 -1.68 -6.14
CA TYR A 28 7.49 -1.88 -4.82
C TYR A 28 6.51 -2.32 -3.72
N TYR A 29 5.26 -1.92 -3.85
CA TYR A 29 4.22 -2.17 -2.85
C TYR A 29 2.96 -2.79 -3.48
N GLN A 30 3.09 -3.41 -4.66
CA GLN A 30 1.96 -4.07 -5.34
C GLN A 30 0.67 -3.20 -5.39
N ILE A 31 0.85 -1.91 -5.69
CA ILE A 31 -0.22 -0.91 -5.66
C ILE A 31 -1.18 -1.18 -6.83
N LYS A 32 -2.49 -1.27 -6.55
CA LYS A 32 -3.56 -1.32 -7.57
C LYS A 32 -3.96 0.07 -8.05
N LEU A 33 -4.56 0.17 -9.24
CA LEU A 33 -4.98 1.47 -9.80
C LEU A 33 -5.91 2.27 -8.87
N PRO A 34 -6.97 1.69 -8.26
CA PRO A 34 -7.83 2.45 -7.34
C PRO A 34 -7.09 2.96 -6.09
N TYR A 35 -6.09 2.20 -5.61
CA TYR A 35 -5.24 2.63 -4.51
C TYR A 35 -4.43 3.88 -4.90
N TYR A 36 -3.88 3.90 -6.12
CA TYR A 36 -3.13 5.04 -6.65
C TYR A 36 -4.00 6.28 -6.86
N GLU A 37 -5.22 6.11 -7.35
CA GLU A 37 -6.20 7.20 -7.44
C GLU A 37 -6.50 7.77 -6.05
N ASP A 38 -6.70 6.89 -5.07
CA ASP A 38 -7.04 7.31 -3.71
C ASP A 38 -5.88 7.99 -2.96
N CYS A 39 -4.64 7.67 -3.30
CA CYS A 39 -3.46 8.32 -2.74
C CYS A 39 -3.13 9.68 -3.40
N GLY A 40 -3.99 10.16 -4.31
CA GLY A 40 -3.86 11.47 -4.94
C GLY A 40 -3.02 11.49 -6.22
N THR A 41 -2.76 10.32 -6.82
CA THR A 41 -2.00 10.17 -8.07
C THR A 41 -0.62 10.86 -8.08
N PRO A 42 0.25 10.64 -7.08
CA PRO A 42 1.56 11.29 -7.01
C PRO A 42 2.38 11.02 -8.27
N GLY A 43 3.16 12.02 -8.69
CA GLY A 43 4.01 11.94 -9.88
C GLY A 43 3.27 11.96 -11.22
N ARG A 44 1.93 12.04 -11.24
CA ARG A 44 1.14 12.21 -12.47
C ARG A 44 1.32 13.62 -13.02
N LYS A 45 1.59 13.73 -14.33
CA LYS A 45 1.74 15.01 -15.04
C LYS A 45 0.37 15.47 -15.57
N SER A 46 0.24 16.78 -15.82
CA SER A 46 -0.97 17.34 -16.45
C SER A 46 -1.21 16.67 -17.82
N GLY A 47 -2.43 16.18 -18.04
CA GLY A 47 -2.82 15.47 -19.26
C GLY A 47 -2.28 14.03 -19.39
N GLU A 48 -1.50 13.53 -18.43
CA GLU A 48 -1.01 12.14 -18.47
C GLU A 48 -2.14 11.16 -18.14
N ASP A 49 -2.19 10.06 -18.89
CA ASP A 49 -3.06 8.92 -18.60
C ASP A 49 -2.79 8.36 -17.20
N VAL A 50 -3.85 8.11 -16.44
CA VAL A 50 -3.73 7.70 -15.03
C VAL A 50 -3.09 6.31 -14.90
N THR A 51 -3.36 5.42 -15.86
CA THR A 51 -2.80 4.06 -15.84
C THR A 51 -1.29 4.09 -16.09
N THR A 52 -0.84 4.93 -17.02
CA THR A 52 0.58 5.16 -17.30
C THR A 52 1.30 5.77 -16.10
N ALA A 53 0.72 6.81 -15.48
CA ALA A 53 1.27 7.45 -14.29
C ALA A 53 1.34 6.49 -13.09
N TRP A 54 0.29 5.69 -12.89
CA TRP A 54 0.21 4.67 -11.85
C TRP A 54 1.37 3.67 -11.95
N LYS A 55 1.52 3.02 -13.12
CA LYS A 55 2.57 2.00 -13.31
C LYS A 55 3.96 2.56 -13.08
N ARG A 56 4.24 3.74 -13.65
CA ARG A 56 5.51 4.45 -13.45
C ARG A 56 5.74 4.83 -11.98
N CYS A 57 4.72 5.31 -11.28
CA CYS A 57 4.84 5.66 -9.87
C CYS A 57 5.04 4.43 -8.99
N ALA A 58 4.35 3.33 -9.29
CA ALA A 58 4.45 2.07 -8.55
C ALA A 58 5.86 1.46 -8.61
N ASP A 59 6.53 1.56 -9.76
CA ASP A 59 7.93 1.14 -9.97
C ASP A 59 8.98 2.21 -9.59
N ASP A 60 8.56 3.36 -9.07
CA ASP A 60 9.47 4.35 -8.47
C ASP A 60 9.36 4.28 -6.95
N TYR A 61 10.46 3.98 -6.26
CA TYR A 61 10.44 3.77 -4.81
C TYR A 61 9.92 5.00 -4.05
N THR A 62 10.32 6.20 -4.48
CA THR A 62 9.95 7.45 -3.79
C THR A 62 8.47 7.76 -4.01
N CYS A 63 8.00 7.68 -5.24
CA CYS A 63 6.62 7.95 -5.63
C CYS A 63 5.65 6.94 -5.00
N SER A 64 5.96 5.65 -5.07
CA SER A 64 5.15 4.61 -4.46
C SER A 64 5.12 4.72 -2.93
N THR A 65 6.23 5.06 -2.28
CA THR A 65 6.28 5.35 -0.84
C THR A 65 5.40 6.55 -0.47
N GLN A 66 5.43 7.63 -1.27
CA GLN A 66 4.53 8.77 -1.09
C GLN A 66 3.06 8.35 -1.21
N CYS A 67 2.73 7.51 -2.20
CA CYS A 67 1.38 6.99 -2.39
C CYS A 67 0.89 6.18 -1.18
N VAL A 68 1.68 5.22 -0.68
CA VAL A 68 1.30 4.43 0.51
C VAL A 68 1.05 5.33 1.71
N ASN A 69 1.94 6.30 1.98
CA ASN A 69 1.76 7.23 3.09
C ASN A 69 0.51 8.11 2.93
N ALA A 70 0.24 8.62 1.73
CA ALA A 70 -0.95 9.42 1.46
C ALA A 70 -2.25 8.60 1.63
N TYR A 71 -2.27 7.36 1.13
CA TYR A 71 -3.40 6.44 1.30
C TYR A 71 -3.68 6.13 2.77
N VAL A 72 -2.63 5.79 3.53
CA VAL A 72 -2.76 5.53 4.98
C VAL A 72 -3.23 6.78 5.70
N ASN A 73 -2.70 7.97 5.36
CA ASN A 73 -3.15 9.22 5.96
C ASN A 73 -4.62 9.53 5.68
N ARG A 74 -5.10 9.21 4.47
CA ARG A 74 -6.51 9.37 4.09
C ARG A 74 -7.44 8.47 4.91
N TYR A 75 -7.06 7.21 5.16
CA TYR A 75 -7.97 6.21 5.73
C TYR A 75 -7.75 5.88 7.22
N LYS A 76 -6.60 6.22 7.82
CA LYS A 76 -6.27 5.87 9.23
C LYS A 76 -7.30 6.35 10.25
N GLY A 77 -8.00 7.46 9.99
CA GLY A 77 -9.05 7.95 10.89
C GLY A 77 -10.17 6.93 11.10
N GLY A 78 -10.47 6.11 10.08
CA GLY A 78 -11.44 5.03 10.14
C GLY A 78 -11.04 3.88 11.07
N CYS A 79 -9.77 3.79 11.46
CA CYS A 79 -9.24 2.73 12.32
C CYS A 79 -9.16 3.12 13.81
N SER A 80 -9.52 4.35 14.18
CA SER A 80 -9.39 4.83 15.56
C SER A 80 -10.07 3.93 16.61
N SER A 81 -11.16 3.26 16.23
CA SER A 81 -11.91 2.35 17.10
C SER A 81 -11.25 0.99 17.33
N THR A 82 -10.19 0.62 16.59
CA THR A 82 -9.53 -0.68 16.73
C THR A 82 -8.49 -0.71 17.85
N GLY A 83 -8.02 0.45 18.30
CA GLY A 83 -6.96 0.56 19.32
C GLY A 83 -5.57 0.11 18.84
N GLU A 84 -5.40 -0.11 17.54
CA GLU A 84 -4.17 -0.63 16.95
C GLU A 84 -3.07 0.42 16.81
N GLY A 85 -1.82 -0.01 16.91
CA GLY A 85 -0.66 0.84 16.69
C GLY A 85 -0.51 1.28 15.22
N THR A 86 0.25 2.35 14.99
CA THR A 86 0.41 2.97 13.66
C THR A 86 0.89 1.99 12.58
N CYS A 87 1.78 1.05 12.92
CA CYS A 87 2.28 0.09 11.93
C CYS A 87 1.23 -0.98 11.56
N GLN A 88 0.48 -1.47 12.54
CA GLN A 88 -0.61 -2.40 12.30
C GLN A 88 -1.69 -1.76 11.43
N VAL A 89 -2.09 -0.53 11.75
CA VAL A 89 -3.03 0.24 10.91
C VAL A 89 -2.50 0.41 9.48
N MET A 90 -1.23 0.81 9.32
CA MET A 90 -0.60 0.96 8.00
C MET A 90 -0.62 -0.35 7.20
N ALA A 91 -0.19 -1.45 7.80
CA ALA A 91 -0.14 -2.76 7.14
C ALA A 91 -1.53 -3.25 6.75
N ARG A 92 -2.50 -3.17 7.67
CA ARG A 92 -3.86 -3.66 7.43
C ARG A 92 -4.60 -2.80 6.39
N LEU A 93 -4.41 -1.48 6.39
CA LEU A 93 -4.97 -0.61 5.35
C LEU A 93 -4.32 -0.84 3.98
N HIS A 94 -3.02 -1.13 3.95
CA HIS A 94 -2.33 -1.44 2.70
C HIS A 94 -2.89 -2.71 2.05
N ASN A 95 -3.05 -3.78 2.83
CA ASN A 95 -3.54 -5.08 2.34
C ASN A 95 -5.06 -5.13 2.13
N GLY A 96 -5.85 -4.52 3.01
CA GLY A 96 -7.31 -4.65 3.02
C GLY A 96 -8.07 -3.41 2.55
N GLY A 97 -7.38 -2.39 2.06
CA GLY A 97 -8.01 -1.15 1.59
C GLY A 97 -8.59 -0.27 2.71
N PRO A 98 -9.59 0.59 2.43
CA PRO A 98 -10.01 1.68 3.32
C PRO A 98 -10.49 1.26 4.71
N SER A 99 -10.98 0.03 4.83
CA SER A 99 -11.48 -0.56 6.08
C SER A 99 -10.62 -1.73 6.57
N GLY A 100 -9.42 -1.93 6.00
CA GLY A 100 -8.61 -3.12 6.22
C GLY A 100 -8.32 -3.44 7.69
N CYS A 101 -8.15 -2.42 8.53
CA CYS A 101 -7.97 -2.56 9.99
C CYS A 101 -9.14 -3.22 10.74
N LYS A 102 -10.33 -3.30 10.12
CA LYS A 102 -11.53 -3.93 10.68
C LYS A 102 -11.81 -5.31 10.09
N ILE A 103 -11.02 -5.74 9.11
CA ILE A 103 -11.24 -6.98 8.36
C ILE A 103 -10.26 -8.04 8.88
N SER A 104 -10.76 -9.08 9.54
CA SER A 104 -9.92 -10.16 10.11
C SER A 104 -9.00 -10.82 9.09
N GLY A 105 -9.39 -10.85 7.80
CA GLY A 105 -8.54 -11.36 6.71
C GLY A 105 -7.18 -10.67 6.56
N THR A 106 -6.99 -9.46 7.10
CA THR A 106 -5.70 -8.74 7.05
C THR A 106 -4.78 -9.05 8.24
N GLU A 107 -5.21 -9.87 9.21
CA GLU A 107 -4.41 -10.18 10.40
C GLU A 107 -3.19 -11.05 10.05
N GLN A 108 -3.33 -12.00 9.12
CA GLN A 108 -2.20 -12.81 8.66
C GLN A 108 -1.14 -11.94 7.99
N TYR A 109 -1.57 -10.97 7.18
CA TYR A 109 -0.68 -9.99 6.57
C TYR A 109 0.06 -9.18 7.63
N TRP A 110 -0.67 -8.63 8.62
CA TRP A 110 -0.06 -7.92 9.73
C TRP A 110 0.97 -8.77 10.48
N ASN A 111 0.68 -10.03 10.78
CA ASN A 111 1.62 -10.91 11.48
C ASN A 111 2.95 -11.08 10.72
N ALA A 112 2.91 -11.13 9.39
CA ALA A 112 4.13 -11.16 8.57
C ALA A 112 4.93 -9.87 8.70
N ILE A 113 4.27 -8.71 8.62
CA ILE A 113 4.92 -7.40 8.77
C ILE A 113 5.48 -7.22 10.19
N LYS A 114 4.71 -7.61 11.21
CA LYS A 114 5.09 -7.57 12.63
C LYS A 114 6.38 -8.34 12.88
N LYS A 115 6.49 -9.54 12.31
CA LYS A 115 7.69 -10.38 12.40
C LYS A 115 8.91 -9.71 11.74
N CYS A 116 8.73 -9.05 10.59
CA CYS A 116 9.83 -8.36 9.91
C CYS A 116 10.32 -7.12 10.68
N CYS A 117 9.41 -6.27 11.15
CA CYS A 117 9.78 -5.01 11.81
C CYS A 117 10.23 -5.19 13.27
N SER A 118 9.98 -6.37 13.87
CA SER A 118 10.08 -6.58 15.32
C SER A 118 9.31 -5.53 16.13
N CYS A 119 8.20 -5.04 15.57
CA CYS A 119 7.37 -4.01 16.19
C CYS A 119 6.24 -4.63 17.02
N THR A 120 5.83 -3.94 18.08
CA THR A 120 4.81 -4.43 19.03
C THR A 120 3.41 -4.01 18.62
#